data_AF-A0A3Q2WV40-F1
#
_entry.id   AF-A0A3Q2WV40-F1
#
_cell.length_a   1.000
_cell.length_b   1.000
_cell.length_c   1.000
_cell.angle_alpha   90.00
_cell.angle_beta   90.00
_cell.angle_gamma   90.00
#
_symmetry.space_group_name_H-M   'P 1'
#
loop_
_entity.id
_entity.type
_entity.pdbx_description
1 polymer ?
#
loop_
_entity_poly.entity_id
_entity_poly.type
_entity_poly.pdbx_seq_one_letter_code
_entity_poly.pdbx_strand_id
1 'polypeptide(L)'
;MIKSRNIITGRLLLVDCCYYRQKLRFINVYNAPDRTKKMQLLKKMYLLEIGFNIILCGDFNIVTEATDRISNVEFRESRRESKLLVQICKEAAVRDLYRVLHPHTIHYTRFDSLTKTRIDRFYISSSIQSLKYDTFLTDFSDHMERRKIK
;
A
#
# COMPACT_ATOMS: atom_id res chain seq x y z
N MET A 1 5.24 23.02 -8.28
CA MET A 1 4.25 23.31 -7.21
C MET A 1 3.80 22.00 -6.60
N ILE A 2 3.84 21.89 -5.27
CA ILE A 2 3.37 20.73 -4.51
C ILE A 2 2.04 21.11 -3.88
N LYS A 3 1.02 20.25 -3.96
CA LYS A 3 -0.29 20.45 -3.34
C LYS A 3 -0.64 19.24 -2.47
N SER A 4 -0.84 19.46 -1.18
CA SER A 4 -1.24 18.40 -0.23
C SER A 4 -2.69 18.55 0.23
N ARG A 5 -3.39 17.44 0.39
CA ARG A 5 -4.77 17.36 0.89
C ARG A 5 -4.88 16.21 1.90
N ASN A 6 -5.31 16.53 3.12
CA ASN A 6 -5.71 15.52 4.11
C ASN A 6 -7.15 15.10 3.80
N ILE A 7 -7.33 13.98 3.12
CA ILE A 7 -8.65 13.47 2.73
C ILE A 7 -9.36 12.87 3.95
N ILE A 8 -8.60 12.13 4.76
CA ILE A 8 -9.03 11.64 6.08
C ILE A 8 -7.89 11.96 7.03
N THR A 9 -8.15 12.83 8.01
CA THR A 9 -7.15 13.30 8.97
C THR A 9 -6.40 12.13 9.61
N GLY A 10 -5.08 12.13 9.48
CA GLY A 10 -4.18 11.11 10.03
C GLY A 10 -4.27 9.72 9.38
N ARG A 11 -5.03 9.55 8.28
CA ARG A 11 -5.32 8.23 7.70
C ARG A 11 -5.16 8.17 6.18
N LEU A 12 -5.48 9.25 5.48
CA LEU A 12 -5.39 9.32 4.01
C LEU A 12 -4.90 10.70 3.59
N LEU A 13 -3.64 10.76 3.19
CA LEU A 13 -2.97 11.96 2.69
C LEU A 13 -2.73 11.83 1.19
N LEU A 14 -3.10 12.86 0.44
CA LEU A 14 -2.85 12.94 -0.99
C LEU A 14 -1.93 14.13 -1.26
N VAL A 15 -0.87 13.90 -2.04
CA VAL A 15 0.09 14.94 -2.45
C VAL A 15 0.28 14.89 -3.97
N ASP A 16 -0.07 15.98 -4.64
CA ASP A 16 0.17 16.17 -6.07
C ASP A 16 1.45 16.99 -6.27
N CYS A 17 2.31 16.55 -7.18
CA CYS A 17 3.47 17.33 -7.61
C CYS A 17 3.80 17.10 -9.08
N CYS A 18 4.73 17.89 -9.62
CA CYS A 18 5.31 17.66 -10.93
C CYS A 18 6.80 17.36 -10.78
N TYR A 19 7.27 16.29 -11.42
CA TYR A 19 8.66 15.88 -11.45
C TYR A 19 9.07 15.56 -12.89
N TYR A 20 10.15 16.15 -13.39
CA TYR A 20 10.55 16.07 -14.81
C TYR A 20 9.38 16.22 -15.79
N ARG A 21 8.53 17.25 -15.58
CA ARG A 21 7.32 17.54 -16.38
C ARG A 21 6.22 16.45 -16.32
N GLN A 22 6.38 15.42 -15.52
CA GLN A 22 5.36 14.40 -15.27
C GLN A 22 4.55 14.75 -14.03
N LYS A 23 3.23 14.59 -14.10
CA LYS A 23 2.34 14.75 -12.95
C LYS A 23 2.41 13.50 -12.09
N LEU A 24 2.81 13.67 -10.83
CA LEU A 24 2.85 12.61 -9.83
C LEU A 24 1.78 12.84 -8.77
N ARG A 25 1.16 11.76 -8.32
CA ARG A 25 0.25 11.74 -7.17
C ARG A 25 0.71 10.70 -6.17
N PHE A 26 1.11 11.18 -4.99
CA PHE A 26 1.40 10.33 -3.84
C PHE A 26 0.14 10.20 -3.00
N ILE A 27 -0.23 8.97 -2.63
CA ILE A 27 -1.33 8.70 -1.71
C ILE A 27 -0.75 7.85 -0.58
N ASN A 28 -0.68 8.42 0.62
CA ASN A 28 -0.26 7.71 1.81
C ASN A 28 -1.49 7.24 2.59
N VAL A 29 -1.53 5.95 2.89
CA VAL A 29 -2.61 5.25 3.59
C VAL A 29 -2.11 4.81 4.95
N TYR A 30 -2.90 5.07 5.98
CA TYR A 30 -2.73 4.47 7.30
C TYR A 30 -4.07 3.93 7.77
N ASN A 31 -4.35 2.67 7.45
CA ASN A 31 -5.67 2.09 7.66
C ASN A 31 -5.86 1.60 9.10
N ALA A 32 -7.09 1.61 9.58
CA ALA A 32 -7.41 1.06 10.90
C ALA A 32 -7.49 -0.48 10.83
N PRO A 33 -7.28 -1.21 11.95
CA PRO A 33 -7.50 -2.66 11.98
C PRO A 33 -9.00 -3.03 11.89
N ASP A 34 -9.88 -2.12 12.30
CA ASP A 34 -11.34 -2.29 12.24
C ASP A 34 -11.87 -2.39 10.81
N ARG A 35 -12.72 -3.39 10.56
CA ARG A 35 -13.29 -3.70 9.25
C ARG A 35 -14.13 -2.57 8.67
N THR A 36 -14.95 -1.91 9.49
CA THR A 36 -15.83 -0.84 9.02
C THR A 36 -15.00 0.36 8.58
N LYS A 37 -14.00 0.76 9.38
CA LYS A 37 -13.07 1.83 9.06
C LYS A 37 -12.22 1.50 7.82
N LYS A 38 -11.77 0.25 7.64
CA LYS A 38 -11.10 -0.20 6.40
C LYS A 38 -11.95 0.08 5.18
N MET A 39 -13.21 -0.37 5.21
CA MET A 39 -14.13 -0.18 4.09
C MET A 39 -14.43 1.29 3.81
N GLN A 40 -14.57 2.12 4.85
CA GLN A 40 -14.77 3.57 4.68
C GLN A 40 -13.59 4.24 3.99
N LEU A 41 -12.35 3.87 4.37
CA LEU A 41 -11.14 4.39 3.73
C LEU A 41 -11.03 3.94 2.28
N LEU A 42 -11.20 2.64 2.00
CA LEU A 42 -11.14 2.10 0.63
C LEU A 42 -12.17 2.76 -0.28
N LYS A 43 -13.38 3.01 0.24
CA LYS A 43 -14.43 3.77 -0.47
C LYS A 43 -14.08 5.23 -0.73
N LYS A 44 -13.04 5.80 -0.12
CA LYS A 44 -12.51 7.14 -0.44
C LYS A 44 -11.32 7.09 -1.41
N MET A 45 -10.85 5.91 -1.78
CA MET A 45 -9.73 5.75 -2.72
C MET A 45 -10.14 5.85 -4.20
N TYR A 46 -11.40 6.14 -4.54
CA TYR A 46 -11.78 6.54 -5.91
C TYR A 46 -11.08 7.83 -6.38
N LEU A 47 -10.35 8.52 -5.49
CA LEU A 47 -9.50 9.68 -5.78
C LEU A 47 -8.24 9.35 -6.59
N LEU A 48 -8.07 8.09 -7.00
CA LEU A 48 -7.10 7.66 -8.01
C LEU A 48 -7.53 8.17 -9.39
N GLU A 49 -7.46 9.48 -9.60
CA GLU A 49 -7.88 10.14 -10.83
C GLU A 49 -6.97 9.80 -12.02
N ILE A 50 -7.57 9.84 -13.21
CA ILE A 50 -6.88 9.72 -14.50
C ILE A 50 -5.95 10.94 -14.71
N GLY A 51 -4.76 10.70 -15.28
CA GLY A 51 -3.83 11.75 -15.70
C GLY A 51 -2.67 12.04 -14.74
N PHE A 52 -2.54 11.27 -13.66
CA PHE A 52 -1.36 11.25 -12.79
C PHE A 52 -0.66 9.90 -12.87
N ASN A 53 0.66 9.90 -12.76
CA ASN A 53 1.41 8.72 -12.36
C ASN A 53 1.31 8.60 -10.83
N ILE A 54 0.76 7.48 -10.37
CA ILE A 54 0.36 7.28 -8.98
C ILE A 54 1.42 6.47 -8.25
N ILE A 55 1.73 6.91 -7.03
CA ILE A 55 2.44 6.16 -6.02
C ILE A 55 1.51 6.08 -4.80
N LEU A 56 0.89 4.92 -4.62
CA LEU A 56 0.00 4.61 -3.51
C LEU A 56 0.79 3.77 -2.49
N CYS A 57 0.86 4.20 -1.24
CA CYS A 57 1.72 3.56 -0.26
C CYS A 57 1.21 3.66 1.17
N GLY A 58 1.82 2.89 2.08
CA GLY A 58 1.57 2.95 3.52
C GLY A 58 1.04 1.64 4.08
N ASP A 59 0.49 1.69 5.30
CA ASP A 59 -0.09 0.54 5.99
C ASP A 59 -1.57 0.39 5.59
N PHE A 60 -1.86 -0.63 4.79
CA PHE A 60 -3.21 -0.93 4.35
C PHE A 60 -3.99 -1.73 5.38
N ASN A 61 -3.30 -2.37 6.33
CA ASN A 61 -3.85 -3.30 7.29
C ASN A 61 -4.71 -4.41 6.61
N ILE A 62 -4.35 -4.78 5.38
CA ILE A 62 -5.09 -5.72 4.53
C ILE A 62 -4.10 -6.68 3.87
N VAL A 63 -4.37 -7.98 4.03
CA VAL A 63 -3.68 -9.07 3.34
C VAL A 63 -4.45 -9.39 2.06
N THR A 64 -3.79 -9.35 0.89
CA THR A 64 -4.42 -9.61 -0.41
C THR A 64 -4.15 -11.01 -0.97
N GLU A 65 -3.09 -11.67 -0.52
CA GLU A 65 -2.68 -13.01 -0.98
C GLU A 65 -2.36 -13.92 0.21
N ALA A 66 -2.55 -15.23 0.06
CA ALA A 66 -2.24 -16.19 1.12
C ALA A 66 -0.76 -16.15 1.53
N THR A 67 0.14 -15.97 0.57
CA THR A 67 1.60 -15.88 0.77
C THR A 67 2.03 -14.62 1.52
N ASP A 68 1.15 -13.63 1.65
CA ASP A 68 1.37 -12.40 2.43
C ASP A 68 1.09 -12.57 3.92
N ARG A 69 0.80 -13.79 4.40
CA ARG A 69 0.52 -14.07 5.81
C ARG A 69 1.01 -15.44 6.27
N ILE A 70 1.51 -15.49 7.50
CA ILE A 70 1.60 -16.72 8.30
C ILE A 70 0.69 -16.55 9.52
N SER A 71 -0.20 -17.52 9.74
CA SER A 71 -1.08 -17.58 10.91
C SER A 71 -1.68 -18.98 11.06
N ASN A 72 -2.02 -19.34 12.28
CA ASN A 72 -2.76 -20.58 12.59
C ASN A 72 -4.24 -20.52 12.16
N VAL A 73 -4.73 -19.35 11.73
CA VAL A 73 -6.09 -19.16 11.19
C VAL A 73 -6.05 -19.15 9.68
N GLU A 74 -6.86 -20.02 9.07
CA GLU A 74 -7.01 -20.13 7.62
C GLU A 74 -7.21 -18.75 6.94
N PHE A 75 -6.48 -18.53 5.85
CA PHE A 75 -6.65 -17.33 5.05
C PHE A 75 -7.93 -17.44 4.23
N ARG A 76 -8.85 -16.50 4.45
CA ARG A 76 -10.07 -16.40 3.65
C ARG A 76 -9.87 -15.38 2.54
N GLU A 77 -9.51 -15.85 1.35
CA GLU A 77 -9.36 -15.01 0.14
C GLU A 77 -10.64 -14.21 -0.18
N SER A 78 -11.79 -14.71 0.31
CA SER A 78 -13.10 -14.10 0.13
C SER A 78 -13.36 -12.84 0.96
N ARG A 79 -12.40 -12.34 1.77
CA ARG A 79 -12.57 -11.11 2.55
C ARG A 79 -12.83 -9.91 1.63
N ARG A 80 -13.85 -9.13 2.00
CA ARG A 80 -14.39 -8.04 1.17
C ARG A 80 -13.39 -6.90 0.99
N GLU A 81 -12.63 -6.61 2.04
CA GLU A 81 -11.59 -5.58 2.08
C GLU A 81 -10.45 -5.92 1.10
N SER A 82 -10.00 -7.18 1.09
CA SER A 82 -8.96 -7.68 0.19
C SER A 82 -9.40 -7.58 -1.27
N LYS A 83 -10.61 -8.06 -1.59
CA LYS A 83 -11.19 -7.97 -2.93
C LYS A 83 -11.32 -6.52 -3.41
N LEU A 84 -11.78 -5.63 -2.53
CA LEU A 84 -11.96 -4.23 -2.89
C LEU A 84 -10.62 -3.54 -3.13
N LEU A 85 -9.59 -3.77 -2.31
CA LEU A 85 -8.26 -3.21 -2.54
C LEU A 85 -7.68 -3.70 -3.88
N VAL A 86 -7.79 -5.00 -4.18
CA VAL A 86 -7.34 -5.56 -5.47
C VAL A 86 -8.08 -4.92 -6.64
N GLN A 87 -9.40 -4.75 -6.51
CA GLN A 87 -10.22 -4.09 -7.54
C GLN A 87 -9.78 -2.63 -7.76
N ILE A 88 -9.61 -1.86 -6.68
CA ILE A 88 -9.15 -0.46 -6.73
C ILE A 88 -7.80 -0.36 -7.46
N CYS A 89 -6.84 -1.23 -7.12
CA CYS A 89 -5.54 -1.24 -7.75
C CYS A 89 -5.62 -1.59 -9.25
N LYS A 90 -6.47 -2.55 -9.60
CA LYS A 90 -6.72 -2.95 -10.99
C LYS A 90 -7.32 -1.81 -11.81
N GLU A 91 -8.36 -1.14 -11.28
CA GLU A 91 -9.03 -0.02 -11.96
C GLU A 91 -8.10 1.18 -12.14
N ALA A 92 -7.21 1.45 -11.17
CA ALA A 92 -6.22 2.52 -11.26
C ALA A 92 -4.95 2.15 -12.04
N ALA A 93 -4.88 0.93 -12.62
CA ALA A 93 -3.71 0.40 -13.32
C ALA A 93 -2.38 0.50 -12.52
N VAL A 94 -2.48 0.34 -11.19
CA VAL A 94 -1.33 0.30 -10.28
C VAL A 94 -0.98 -1.13 -9.89
N ARG A 95 0.32 -1.42 -9.77
CA ARG A 95 0.85 -2.75 -9.47
C ARG A 95 1.62 -2.74 -8.16
N ASP A 96 1.54 -3.82 -7.40
CA ASP A 96 2.32 -4.01 -6.16
C ASP A 96 3.81 -4.07 -6.52
N LEU A 97 4.54 -3.01 -6.18
CA LEU A 97 5.96 -2.83 -6.52
C LEU A 97 6.82 -3.97 -5.98
N TYR A 98 6.52 -4.46 -4.77
CA TYR A 98 7.28 -5.56 -4.19
C TYR A 98 7.13 -6.84 -5.03
N ARG A 99 5.88 -7.17 -5.40
CA ARG A 99 5.58 -8.36 -6.22
C ARG A 99 6.08 -8.25 -7.65
N VAL A 100 6.18 -7.04 -8.21
CA VAL A 100 6.82 -6.81 -9.52
C VAL A 100 8.31 -7.19 -9.49
N LEU A 101 9.02 -6.85 -8.41
CA LEU A 101 10.46 -7.13 -8.28
C LEU A 101 10.74 -8.53 -7.71
N HIS A 102 9.83 -9.06 -6.91
CA HIS A 102 9.98 -10.32 -6.17
C HIS A 102 8.69 -11.16 -6.24
N PRO A 103 8.35 -11.71 -7.43
CA PRO A 103 7.04 -12.33 -7.68
C PRO A 103 6.78 -13.58 -6.84
N HIS A 104 7.83 -14.30 -6.44
CA HIS A 104 7.70 -15.58 -5.70
C HIS A 104 8.30 -15.54 -4.29
N THR A 105 8.85 -14.40 -3.88
CA THR A 105 9.52 -14.28 -2.59
C THR A 105 8.51 -14.02 -1.48
N ILE A 106 8.56 -14.85 -0.44
CA ILE A 106 7.80 -14.62 0.78
C ILE A 106 8.43 -13.47 1.56
N HIS A 107 7.60 -12.52 2.00
CA HIS A 107 8.06 -11.36 2.75
C HIS A 107 6.93 -10.82 3.63
N TYR A 108 7.29 -10.21 4.75
CA TYR A 108 6.37 -9.66 5.74
C TYR A 108 6.86 -8.30 6.17
N THR A 109 5.92 -7.41 6.51
CA THR A 109 6.23 -6.06 6.96
C THR A 109 5.75 -5.80 8.37
N ARG A 110 4.82 -6.59 8.91
CA ARG A 110 4.36 -6.53 10.30
C ARG A 110 4.58 -7.87 11.01
N PHE A 111 5.09 -7.81 12.23
CA PHE A 111 5.40 -8.96 13.08
C PHE A 111 4.62 -8.89 14.39
N ASP A 112 3.75 -9.86 14.60
CA ASP A 112 3.06 -10.11 15.86
C ASP A 112 3.55 -11.45 16.44
N SER A 113 3.39 -11.64 17.73
CA SER A 113 3.69 -12.87 18.48
C SER A 113 3.17 -14.15 17.80
N LEU A 114 2.00 -14.09 17.17
CA LEU A 114 1.32 -15.23 16.55
C LEU A 114 1.22 -15.17 15.03
N THR A 115 1.51 -14.02 14.42
CA THR A 115 1.26 -13.81 12.99
C THR A 115 2.31 -12.92 12.34
N LYS A 116 2.65 -13.22 11.08
CA LYS A 116 3.48 -12.36 10.24
C LYS A 116 2.66 -11.97 9.02
N THR A 117 2.65 -10.70 8.66
CA THR A 117 1.83 -10.21 7.53
C THR A 117 2.55 -9.16 6.70
N ARG A 118 2.30 -9.15 5.39
CA ARG A 118 2.67 -8.05 4.49
C ARG A 118 1.47 -7.15 4.25
N ILE A 119 1.43 -6.04 4.97
CA ILE A 119 0.33 -5.07 4.94
C ILE A 119 0.79 -3.66 4.59
N ASP A 120 2.09 -3.41 4.68
CA ASP A 120 2.74 -2.20 4.19
C ASP A 120 3.12 -2.42 2.74
N ARG A 121 2.59 -1.57 1.85
CA ARG A 121 2.71 -1.78 0.40
C ARG A 121 3.06 -0.50 -0.31
N PHE A 122 3.69 -0.66 -1.47
CA PHE A 122 3.78 0.38 -2.48
C PHE A 122 3.13 -0.17 -3.75
N TYR A 123 2.12 0.53 -4.23
CA TYR A 123 1.53 0.35 -5.54
C TYR A 123 1.96 1.51 -6.43
N ILE A 124 2.40 1.19 -7.64
CA ILE A 124 2.87 2.20 -8.59
C ILE A 124 2.14 2.07 -9.92
N SER A 125 1.88 3.19 -10.59
CA SER A 125 1.38 3.17 -11.96
C SER A 125 2.29 2.36 -12.87
N SER A 126 1.69 1.64 -13.82
CA SER A 126 2.45 0.77 -14.73
C SER A 126 3.48 1.52 -15.60
N SER A 127 3.30 2.83 -15.78
CA SER A 127 4.23 3.75 -16.45
C SER A 127 5.51 4.06 -15.66
N ILE A 128 5.55 3.79 -14.35
CA ILE A 128 6.72 4.03 -13.51
C ILE A 128 7.65 2.81 -13.58
N GLN A 129 8.90 3.03 -14.01
CA GLN A 129 9.92 1.99 -14.00
C GLN A 129 10.35 1.64 -12.57
N SER A 130 10.31 0.35 -12.24
CA SER A 130 10.74 -0.18 -10.95
C SER A 130 12.23 -0.51 -10.99
N LEU A 131 13.03 0.10 -10.12
CA LEU A 131 14.48 -0.17 -10.05
C LEU A 131 14.88 -0.98 -8.82
N LYS A 132 14.30 -0.69 -7.65
CA LYS A 132 14.66 -1.33 -6.39
C LYS A 132 13.56 -1.21 -5.34
N TYR A 133 13.47 -2.19 -4.45
CA TYR A 133 12.64 -2.16 -3.25
C TYR A 133 13.37 -2.89 -2.12
N ASP A 134 13.67 -2.19 -1.04
CA ASP A 134 14.31 -2.75 0.16
C ASP A 134 13.47 -2.41 1.39
N THR A 135 13.42 -3.34 2.35
CA THR A 135 12.78 -3.18 3.67
C THR A 135 13.80 -3.48 4.76
N PHE A 136 13.65 -2.80 5.90
CA PHE A 136 14.53 -2.98 7.05
C PHE A 136 13.70 -3.07 8.33
N LEU A 137 14.12 -3.95 9.24
CA LEU A 137 13.56 -4.01 10.58
C LEU A 137 14.04 -2.79 11.37
N THR A 138 13.16 -2.22 12.18
CA THR A 138 13.51 -1.15 13.12
C THR A 138 13.18 -1.61 14.53
N ASP A 139 13.98 -1.20 15.52
CA ASP A 139 13.74 -1.57 16.93
C ASP A 139 12.58 -0.77 17.56
N PHE A 140 12.01 0.18 16.80
CA PHE A 140 11.03 1.16 17.29
C PHE A 140 9.59 0.87 16.82
N SER A 141 9.37 -0.20 16.04
CA SER A 141 8.07 -0.50 15.44
C SER A 141 7.88 -2.01 15.26
N ASP A 142 6.63 -2.49 15.36
CA ASP A 142 6.25 -3.83 14.90
C ASP A 142 6.17 -3.94 13.37
N HIS A 143 6.38 -2.81 12.67
CA HIS A 143 6.47 -2.71 11.22
C HIS A 143 7.90 -2.45 10.71
N MET A 144 8.22 -3.03 9.55
CA MET A 144 9.45 -2.71 8.79
C MET A 144 9.30 -1.38 8.05
N GLU A 145 10.37 -0.59 8.03
CA GLU A 145 10.43 0.70 7.32
C GLU A 145 11.36 0.63 6.09
N ARG A 146 11.26 1.64 5.21
CA ARG A 146 12.24 1.90 4.15
C ARG A 146 13.17 3.06 4.56
N ARG A 147 14.49 2.86 4.44
CA ARG A 147 15.49 3.91 4.67
C ARG A 147 15.34 5.04 3.63
N LYS A 148 15.36 6.31 4.06
CA LYS A 148 15.66 7.43 3.15
C LYS A 148 17.07 7.20 2.58
N ILE A 149 17.20 7.18 1.26
CA ILE A 149 18.52 7.18 0.61
C ILE A 149 19.18 8.51 0.99
N LYS A 150 20.36 8.44 1.61
CA LYS A 150 21.21 9.61 1.89
C LYS A 150 21.77 10.16 0.59
#